data_AF-A0A947AMW6-F1
#
_entry.id   AF-A0A947AMW6-F1
#
_cell.length_a   1.000
_cell.length_b   1.000
_cell.length_c   1.000
_cell.angle_alpha   90.00
_cell.angle_beta   90.00
_cell.angle_gamma   90.00
#
_symmetry.space_group_name_H-M   'P 1'
#
loop_
_entity.id
_entity.type
_entity.pdbx_description
1 polymer ?
#
loop_
_entity_poly.entity_id
_entity_poly.type
_entity_poly.pdbx_seq_one_letter_code
_entity_poly.pdbx_strand_id
1 'polypeptide(L)'
;MTGKNDVLNFKKMWAWLRGYSSHDQEYYMKHVARLQINWANSCPLSNKNEEKDCDGCKMLWKSERGTLCTDTRSPLYKWKNSGINRPNDRSYYASQLAILAMKFLRNHSSKAA
;
A
#
# COMPACT_ATOMS: atom_id res chain seq x y z
N MET A 1 5.62 -12.33 -9.56
CA MET A 1 4.90 -12.52 -8.28
C MET A 1 5.47 -11.56 -7.27
N THR A 2 4.60 -10.91 -6.49
CA THR A 2 4.97 -9.95 -5.45
C THR A 2 5.54 -10.69 -4.24
N GLY A 3 6.75 -10.35 -3.81
CA GLY A 3 7.50 -11.06 -2.78
C GLY A 3 7.32 -10.51 -1.36
N LYS A 4 7.88 -11.21 -0.37
CA LYS A 4 7.87 -10.78 1.05
C LYS A 4 8.51 -9.39 1.23
N ASN A 5 9.57 -9.09 0.47
CA ASN A 5 10.23 -7.80 0.52
C ASN A 5 9.33 -6.66 0.02
N ASP A 6 8.51 -6.91 -0.99
CA ASP A 6 7.57 -5.93 -1.53
C ASP A 6 6.48 -5.60 -0.52
N VAL A 7 5.98 -6.61 0.21
CA VAL A 7 5.03 -6.39 1.32
C VAL A 7 5.68 -5.64 2.48
N LEU A 8 6.96 -5.88 2.75
CA LEU A 8 7.71 -5.11 3.74
C LEU A 8 7.86 -3.65 3.33
N ASN A 9 8.18 -3.38 2.06
CA ASN A 9 8.27 -2.03 1.52
C ASN A 9 6.92 -1.32 1.50
N PHE A 10 5.85 -2.04 1.16
CA PHE A 10 4.47 -1.56 1.27
C PHE A 10 4.16 -1.14 2.71
N LYS A 11 4.44 -2.01 3.69
CA LYS A 11 4.27 -1.68 5.12
C LYS A 11 5.05 -0.41 5.50
N LYS A 12 6.32 -0.31 5.11
CA LYS A 12 7.19 0.84 5.43
C LYS A 12 6.62 2.15 4.86
N MET A 13 6.25 2.15 3.57
CA MET A 13 5.66 3.31 2.90
C MET A 13 4.41 3.81 3.63
N TRP A 14 3.46 2.92 3.91
CA TRP A 14 2.20 3.31 4.56
C TRP A 14 2.38 3.69 6.02
N ALA A 15 3.33 3.07 6.73
CA ALA A 15 3.67 3.47 8.09
C ALA A 15 4.27 4.89 8.13
N TRP A 16 5.06 5.26 7.11
CA TRP A 16 5.58 6.62 6.98
C TRP A 16 4.48 7.61 6.60
N LEU A 17 3.67 7.32 5.58
CA LEU A 17 2.56 8.19 5.14
C LEU A 17 1.49 8.41 6.23
N ARG A 18 1.39 7.51 7.21
CA ARG A 18 0.59 7.73 8.42
C ARG A 18 1.07 8.97 9.21
N GLY A 19 2.38 9.11 9.38
CA GLY A 19 2.99 10.23 10.13
C GLY A 19 3.16 11.50 9.29
N TYR A 20 3.15 11.37 7.97
CA TYR A 20 3.40 12.45 7.02
C TYR A 20 2.27 12.53 5.97
N SER A 21 1.04 12.73 6.44
CA SER A 21 -0.16 12.62 5.60
C SER A 21 -0.36 13.74 4.58
N SER A 22 0.43 14.82 4.66
CA SER A 22 0.50 15.87 3.64
C SER A 22 1.20 15.40 2.36
N HIS A 23 1.96 14.32 2.42
CA HIS A 23 2.70 13.77 1.28
C HIS A 23 1.97 12.57 0.66
N ASP A 24 2.48 12.12 -0.48
CA ASP A 24 1.95 10.99 -1.22
C ASP A 24 2.99 9.90 -1.50
N GLN A 25 2.55 8.86 -2.22
CA GLN A 25 3.37 7.72 -2.55
C GLN A 25 4.55 8.10 -3.47
N GLU A 26 4.36 9.06 -4.38
CA GLU A 26 5.40 9.52 -5.30
C GLU A 26 6.50 10.27 -4.53
N TYR A 27 6.10 11.17 -3.62
CA TYR A 27 7.02 11.85 -2.72
C TYR A 27 7.83 10.85 -1.90
N TYR A 28 7.17 9.85 -1.29
CA TYR A 28 7.85 8.82 -0.53
C TYR A 28 8.88 8.07 -1.40
N MET A 29 8.48 7.67 -2.61
CA MET A 29 9.37 6.96 -3.52
C MET A 29 10.60 7.80 -3.91
N LYS A 30 10.41 9.09 -4.18
CA LYS A 30 11.46 10.00 -4.64
C LYS A 30 12.42 10.43 -3.53
N HIS A 31 11.93 10.59 -2.31
CA HIS A 31 12.69 11.25 -1.23
C HIS A 31 13.01 10.37 -0.04
N VAL A 32 12.26 9.27 0.16
CA VAL A 32 12.36 8.44 1.37
C VAL A 32 12.82 7.03 1.02
N ALA A 33 12.25 6.43 -0.02
CA ALA A 33 12.61 5.10 -0.45
C ALA A 33 13.99 5.12 -1.13
N ARG A 34 14.97 4.38 -0.58
CA ARG A 34 16.25 4.15 -1.25
C ARG A 34 16.10 3.00 -2.25
N LEU A 35 15.59 3.31 -3.45
CA LEU A 35 15.31 2.32 -4.49
C LEU A 35 16.38 2.35 -5.58
N GLN A 36 16.77 1.16 -6.05
CA GLN A 36 17.58 1.05 -7.27
C GLN A 36 16.72 1.23 -8.53
N ILE A 37 15.46 0.80 -8.47
CA ILE A 37 14.48 0.91 -9.55
C ILE A 37 13.17 1.43 -8.96
N ASN A 38 12.58 2.42 -9.61
CA ASN A 38 11.29 2.99 -9.21
C ASN A 38 10.18 1.95 -9.32
N TRP A 39 9.25 2.01 -8.37
CA TRP A 39 8.05 1.16 -8.41
C TRP A 39 7.08 1.67 -9.47
N ALA A 40 6.47 0.75 -10.22
CA ALA A 40 5.37 1.09 -11.11
C ALA A 40 4.20 1.68 -10.29
N ASN A 41 3.59 2.75 -10.79
CA ASN A 41 2.47 3.45 -10.14
C ASN A 41 2.75 3.88 -8.69
N SER A 42 4.02 4.16 -8.36
CA SER A 42 4.47 4.50 -7.00
C SER A 42 4.00 3.48 -5.94
N CYS A 43 3.87 2.21 -6.32
CA CYS A 43 3.36 1.15 -5.46
C CYS A 43 4.28 -0.07 -5.50
N PRO A 44 4.86 -0.50 -4.36
CA PRO A 44 5.78 -1.63 -4.32
C PRO A 44 5.10 -2.97 -4.67
N LEU A 45 3.77 -3.02 -4.62
CA LEU A 45 3.01 -4.21 -5.00
C LEU A 45 2.50 -4.17 -6.45
N SER A 46 2.74 -3.08 -7.20
CA SER A 46 2.25 -3.00 -8.57
C SER A 46 3.01 -3.94 -9.48
N ASN A 47 2.28 -4.82 -10.16
CA ASN A 47 2.83 -5.77 -11.13
C ASN A 47 2.36 -5.50 -12.57
N LYS A 48 1.58 -4.44 -12.76
CA LYS A 48 1.09 -3.94 -14.05
C LYS A 48 1.20 -2.42 -14.06
N ASN A 49 1.24 -1.85 -15.25
CA ASN A 49 1.26 -0.40 -15.44
C ASN A 49 -0.15 0.21 -15.26
N GLU A 50 -1.21 -0.51 -15.62
CA GLU A 50 -2.58 -0.02 -15.43
C GLU A 50 -3.16 -0.51 -14.09
N GLU A 51 -3.77 0.40 -13.32
CA GLU A 51 -4.32 0.07 -11.99
C GLU A 51 -5.45 -0.96 -12.04
N LYS A 52 -6.29 -0.91 -13.08
CA LYS A 52 -7.42 -1.83 -13.28
C LYS A 52 -6.95 -3.28 -13.48
N ASP A 53 -5.75 -3.46 -14.04
CA ASP A 53 -5.18 -4.77 -14.33
C ASP A 53 -4.22 -5.24 -13.23
N CYS A 54 -3.89 -4.34 -12.29
CA CYS A 54 -2.98 -4.61 -11.19
C CYS A 54 -3.62 -5.53 -10.15
N ASP A 55 -2.98 -6.67 -9.91
CA ASP A 55 -3.48 -7.66 -8.97
C ASP A 55 -2.51 -8.04 -7.84
N GLY A 56 -1.37 -7.34 -7.76
CA GLY A 56 -0.39 -7.58 -6.71
C GLY A 56 -0.89 -7.30 -5.27
N CYS A 57 -2.04 -6.64 -5.11
CA CYS A 57 -2.68 -6.46 -3.81
C CYS A 57 -3.68 -7.57 -3.43
N LYS A 58 -4.00 -8.53 -4.31
CA LYS A 58 -5.01 -9.59 -4.03
C LYS A 58 -4.70 -10.41 -2.77
N MET A 59 -3.41 -10.58 -2.46
CA MET A 59 -2.97 -11.28 -1.24
C MET A 59 -3.29 -10.53 0.05
N LEU A 60 -3.40 -9.19 0.00
CA LEU A 60 -3.69 -8.33 1.15
C LEU A 60 -5.18 -7.98 1.27
N TRP A 61 -5.91 -7.97 0.15
CA TRP A 61 -7.31 -7.58 0.10
C TRP A 61 -8.10 -8.57 -0.75
N LYS A 62 -8.88 -9.42 -0.08
CA LYS A 62 -9.83 -10.34 -0.71
C LYS A 62 -11.22 -9.71 -0.64
N SER A 63 -11.71 -9.27 -1.79
CA SER A 63 -13.06 -8.71 -1.93
C SER A 63 -13.65 -9.14 -3.26
N GLU A 64 -14.94 -9.47 -3.26
CA GLU A 64 -15.70 -9.77 -4.47
C GLU A 64 -15.98 -8.52 -5.31
N ARG A 65 -15.80 -7.32 -4.72
CA ARG A 65 -16.10 -6.03 -5.37
C ARG A 65 -14.90 -5.38 -6.05
N GLY A 66 -13.71 -5.98 -5.98
CA GLY A 66 -12.51 -5.44 -6.62
C GLY A 66 -11.23 -5.65 -5.81
N THR A 67 -10.19 -4.93 -6.20
CA THR A 67 -8.86 -4.98 -5.57
C THR A 67 -8.72 -3.88 -4.52
N LEU A 68 -7.57 -3.83 -3.85
CA LEU A 68 -7.25 -2.72 -2.97
C LEU A 68 -7.28 -1.37 -3.71
N CYS A 69 -7.02 -1.31 -5.02
CA CYS A 69 -7.06 -0.07 -5.79
C CYS A 69 -8.48 0.31 -6.25
N THR A 70 -9.35 -0.68 -6.51
CA THR A 70 -10.65 -0.45 -7.19
C THR A 70 -11.88 -0.61 -6.28
N ASP A 71 -11.79 -1.37 -5.19
CA ASP A 71 -12.90 -1.50 -4.23
C ASP A 71 -13.05 -0.20 -3.44
N THR A 72 -14.21 0.46 -3.58
CA THR A 72 -14.50 1.75 -2.93
C THR A 72 -14.47 1.69 -1.40
N ARG A 73 -14.59 0.49 -0.83
CA ARG A 73 -14.52 0.27 0.62
C ARG A 73 -13.09 0.06 1.11
N SER A 74 -12.14 -0.18 0.22
CA SER A 74 -10.76 -0.44 0.57
C SER A 74 -10.11 0.81 1.19
N PRO A 75 -9.14 0.63 2.09
CA PRO A 75 -8.42 1.76 2.66
C PRO A 75 -7.58 2.52 1.62
N LEU A 76 -7.02 1.85 0.59
CA LEU A 76 -6.23 2.53 -0.43
C LEU A 76 -7.11 3.41 -1.32
N TYR A 77 -8.27 2.90 -1.73
CA TYR A 77 -9.23 3.69 -2.50
C TYR A 77 -9.65 4.93 -1.70
N LYS A 78 -10.04 4.75 -0.44
CA LYS A 78 -10.42 5.87 0.43
C LYS A 78 -9.28 6.85 0.66
N TRP A 79 -8.04 6.38 0.82
CA TRP A 79 -6.87 7.23 0.96
C TRP A 79 -6.60 8.08 -0.28
N LYS A 80 -6.65 7.47 -1.48
CA LYS A 80 -6.48 8.19 -2.76
C LYS A 80 -7.56 9.26 -2.98
N ASN A 81 -8.79 8.96 -2.55
CA ASN A 81 -9.91 9.89 -2.63
C ASN A 81 -10.01 10.84 -1.42
N SER A 82 -9.09 10.77 -0.48
CA SER A 82 -8.97 11.72 0.63
C SER A 82 -8.02 12.83 0.22
N GLY A 83 -8.55 14.05 0.09
CA GLY A 83 -7.76 15.24 -0.22
C GLY A 83 -6.69 15.54 0.85
N ILE A 84 -5.65 16.25 0.46
CA ILE A 84 -4.55 16.67 1.35
C ILE A 84 -5.06 17.52 2.53
N ASN A 85 -6.20 18.21 2.34
CA ASN A 85 -6.90 18.97 3.38
C ASN A 85 -7.59 18.09 4.46
N ARG A 86 -7.58 16.76 4.32
CA ARG A 86 -8.06 15.80 5.32
C ARG A 86 -6.92 14.92 5.84
N PRO A 87 -5.93 15.51 6.54
CA PRO A 87 -4.74 14.78 6.99
C PRO A 87 -5.10 13.64 7.97
N ASN A 88 -6.14 13.80 8.79
CA ASN A 88 -6.59 12.77 9.72
C ASN A 88 -7.11 11.53 9.00
N ASP A 89 -7.94 11.70 7.95
CA ASP A 89 -8.46 10.59 7.14
C ASP A 89 -7.31 9.88 6.42
N ARG A 90 -6.39 10.66 5.83
CA ARG A 90 -5.19 10.11 5.17
C ARG A 90 -4.31 9.33 6.14
N SER A 91 -4.04 9.86 7.33
CA SER A 91 -3.29 9.15 8.37
C SER A 91 -4.00 7.87 8.81
N TYR A 92 -5.32 7.92 8.98
CA TYR A 92 -6.14 6.77 9.37
C TYR A 92 -6.07 5.66 8.31
N TYR A 93 -6.36 5.96 7.05
CA TYR A 93 -6.33 4.93 5.99
C TYR A 93 -4.92 4.41 5.71
N ALA A 94 -3.88 5.26 5.79
CA ALA A 94 -2.49 4.81 5.72
C ALA A 94 -2.14 3.82 6.85
N SER A 95 -2.64 4.07 8.07
CA SER A 95 -2.46 3.12 9.18
C SER A 95 -3.10 1.77 8.91
N GLN A 96 -4.30 1.74 8.31
CA GLN A 96 -4.98 0.50 7.95
C GLN A 96 -4.20 -0.30 6.91
N LEU A 97 -3.62 0.38 5.91
CA LEU A 97 -2.78 -0.25 4.89
C LEU A 97 -1.51 -0.88 5.49
N ALA A 98 -0.86 -0.17 6.42
CA ALA A 98 0.29 -0.72 7.14
C ALA A 98 -0.08 -1.95 7.99
N ILE A 99 -1.26 -1.93 8.63
CA ILE A 99 -1.78 -3.06 9.42
C ILE A 99 -2.09 -4.27 8.53
N LEU A 100 -2.66 -4.07 7.34
CA LEU A 100 -2.93 -5.17 6.39
C LEU A 100 -1.64 -5.91 6.03
N ALA A 101 -0.59 -5.17 5.65
CA ALA A 101 0.71 -5.78 5.35
C ALA A 101 1.35 -6.43 6.58
N MET A 102 1.21 -5.83 7.76
CA MET A 102 1.71 -6.42 9.01
C MET A 102 1.03 -7.76 9.31
N LYS A 103 -0.30 -7.86 9.16
CA LYS A 103 -1.05 -9.12 9.37
C LYS A 103 -0.57 -10.21 8.40
N PHE A 104 -0.40 -9.86 7.12
CA PHE A 104 0.13 -10.78 6.13
C PHE A 104 1.54 -11.30 6.51
N LEU A 105 2.46 -10.39 6.84
CA LEU A 105 3.84 -10.75 7.19
C LEU A 105 3.92 -11.63 8.45
N ARG A 106 3.06 -11.38 9.45
CA ARG A 106 2.97 -12.24 10.66
C ARG A 106 2.53 -13.65 10.29
N ASN A 107 1.41 -13.78 9.58
CA ASN A 107 0.85 -15.10 9.22
C ASN A 107 1.79 -15.93 8.32
N HIS A 108 2.62 -15.27 7.51
CA HIS A 108 3.61 -15.94 6.66
C HIS A 108 4.98 -16.16 7.33
N SER A 109 5.22 -15.59 8.51
CA SER A 109 6.42 -15.90 9.30
C SER A 109 6.18 -17.06 10.27
N SER A 110 4.93 -17.27 10.70
CA SER A 110 4.55 -18.36 11.61
C SER A 110 4.43 -19.74 10.96
N LYS A 111 4.42 -19.83 9.61
CA LYS A 111 4.33 -21.09 8.87
C LYS A 111 5.69 -21.69 8.48
N ALA A 112 6.78 -21.08 8.90
CA ALA A 112 8.15 -21.52 8.63
C ALA A 112 8.86 -22.06 9.89
N ALA A 113 8.10 -22.34 10.95
CA ALA A 113 8.56 -22.93 12.20
C ALA A 113 7.89 -24.28 12.43
#